data_AF-A0A849SG10-F1
#
_entry.id   AF-A0A849SG10-F1
#
_cell.length_a   1.000
_cell.length_b   1.000
_cell.length_c   1.000
_cell.angle_alpha   90.00
_cell.angle_beta   90.00
_cell.angle_gamma   90.00
#
_symmetry.space_group_name_H-M   'P 1'
#
loop_
_entity.id
_entity.type
_entity.pdbx_description
1 polymer ?
#
loop_
_entity_poly.entity_id
_entity_poly.type
_entity_poly.pdbx_seq_one_letter_code
_entity_poly.pdbx_strand_id
1 'polypeptide(L)'
;MRSRLATLASIAGLLVATSASAGHHLWDTTEIFSNASGSVQFIELFTAENNEAGLGPFTLKSGANTFTFVTNLSTTATANTWVLVATPGFAALPGAVTPDYTMPANFFSTAGGFINYAGVDIWNYGTVPTNGINSLLRNGTSAGNSPTNFAHQTGHINVATPVPSLQTWGLIALVGGILVLASGLLRKRANDLATA
;
A
#
# COMPACT_ATOMS: atom_id res chain seq x y z
N MET A 1 7.86 27.91 -68.62
CA MET A 1 8.83 27.18 -67.77
C MET A 1 8.97 27.84 -66.38
N ARG A 2 7.85 28.14 -65.70
CA ARG A 2 7.82 28.91 -64.43
C ARG A 2 6.83 28.37 -63.38
N SER A 3 6.40 27.11 -63.48
CA SER A 3 5.33 26.56 -62.63
C SER A 3 5.64 25.21 -61.98
N ARG A 4 6.93 24.82 -61.85
CA ARG A 4 7.31 23.52 -61.25
C ARG A 4 8.36 23.60 -60.15
N LEU A 5 8.53 24.77 -59.53
CA LEU A 5 9.52 24.97 -58.45
C LEU A 5 8.90 25.35 -57.09
N ALA A 6 7.58 25.18 -56.93
CA ALA A 6 6.87 25.51 -55.68
C ALA A 6 6.27 24.28 -54.98
N THR A 7 6.69 23.05 -55.35
CA THR A 7 6.09 21.80 -54.85
C THR A 7 7.14 20.76 -54.45
N LEU A 8 8.32 21.19 -54.02
CA LEU A 8 9.39 20.31 -53.54
C LEU A 8 9.97 20.71 -52.17
N ALA A 9 9.60 21.88 -51.64
CA ALA A 9 10.10 22.35 -50.35
C ALA A 9 9.27 21.89 -49.13
N SER A 10 8.07 21.33 -49.34
CA SER A 10 7.13 21.01 -48.24
C SER A 10 7.19 19.56 -47.74
N ILE A 11 8.02 18.69 -48.34
CA ILE A 11 8.07 17.25 -47.99
C ILE A 11 9.31 16.89 -47.13
N ALA A 12 10.32 17.76 -47.04
CA ALA A 12 11.58 17.43 -46.35
C ALA A 12 11.60 17.76 -44.84
N GLY A 13 10.53 18.33 -44.27
CA GLY A 13 10.52 18.85 -42.89
C GLY A 13 9.88 17.97 -41.81
N LEU A 14 9.35 16.78 -42.13
CA LEU A 14 8.41 16.07 -41.24
C LEU A 14 9.00 14.96 -40.33
N LEU A 15 10.33 14.75 -40.27
CA LEU A 15 10.88 13.60 -39.53
C LEU A 15 12.05 13.91 -38.59
N VAL A 16 11.90 14.93 -37.75
CA VAL A 16 12.66 14.96 -36.48
C VAL A 16 11.66 15.00 -35.33
N ALA A 17 10.91 13.92 -35.15
CA ALA A 17 10.27 13.65 -33.87
C ALA A 17 11.41 13.32 -32.89
N THR A 18 11.84 14.31 -32.11
CA THR A 18 12.71 14.04 -30.96
C THR A 18 11.96 13.07 -30.06
N SER A 19 12.64 12.02 -29.59
CA SER A 19 12.10 11.19 -28.53
C SER A 19 11.73 12.12 -27.37
N ALA A 20 10.44 12.27 -27.07
CA ALA A 20 10.03 12.97 -25.87
C ALA A 20 10.58 12.16 -24.69
N SER A 21 11.54 12.73 -23.97
CA SER A 21 12.02 12.13 -22.72
C SER A 21 10.85 12.16 -21.74
N ALA A 22 10.32 11.01 -21.37
CA ALA A 22 9.37 10.94 -20.27
C ALA A 22 10.10 11.29 -18.96
N GLY A 23 9.56 12.25 -18.22
CA GLY A 23 9.94 12.58 -16.86
C GLY A 23 9.56 11.47 -15.87
N HIS A 24 9.97 11.67 -14.62
CA HIS A 24 9.76 10.72 -13.52
C HIS A 24 9.81 11.41 -12.14
N HIS A 25 9.97 12.73 -12.08
CA HIS A 25 10.36 13.45 -10.87
C HIS A 25 9.16 13.94 -10.04
N LEU A 26 7.94 13.86 -10.58
CA LEU A 26 6.75 14.50 -10.01
C LEU A 26 5.77 13.48 -9.42
N TRP A 27 6.24 12.28 -9.12
CA TRP A 27 5.50 11.29 -8.38
C TRP A 27 5.72 11.48 -6.87
N ASP A 28 4.62 11.62 -6.16
CA ASP A 28 4.57 11.76 -4.70
C ASP A 28 3.95 10.52 -4.07
N THR A 29 4.53 10.01 -2.99
CA THR A 29 3.92 8.94 -2.20
C THR A 29 2.72 9.46 -1.41
N THR A 30 1.53 8.89 -1.62
CA THR A 30 0.26 9.38 -1.03
C THR A 30 -0.29 8.49 0.08
N GLU A 31 -0.13 7.17 -0.06
CA GLU A 31 -0.72 6.18 0.84
C GLU A 31 0.20 4.97 0.96
N ILE A 32 0.35 4.45 2.19
CA ILE A 32 1.00 3.16 2.45
C ILE A 32 0.15 2.29 3.38
N PHE A 33 0.15 0.99 3.12
CA PHE A 33 -0.56 0.01 3.94
C PHE A 33 0.33 -1.18 4.25
N SER A 34 0.21 -1.73 5.46
CA SER A 34 0.80 -3.01 5.81
C SER A 34 -0.10 -3.80 6.75
N ASN A 35 -0.25 -5.10 6.52
CA ASN A 35 -0.68 -5.99 7.59
C ASN A 35 0.44 -6.17 8.64
N ALA A 36 0.11 -6.79 9.78
CA ALA A 36 1.05 -6.94 10.91
C ALA A 36 2.34 -7.70 10.55
N SER A 37 2.30 -8.63 9.60
CA SER A 37 3.44 -9.44 9.18
C SER A 37 4.21 -8.88 7.99
N GLY A 38 3.79 -7.74 7.41
CA GLY A 38 4.37 -7.17 6.20
C GLY A 38 4.20 -8.02 4.93
N SER A 39 3.42 -9.11 4.99
CA SER A 39 3.18 -9.99 3.84
C SER A 39 2.17 -9.40 2.85
N VAL A 40 1.35 -8.46 3.30
CA VAL A 40 0.42 -7.68 2.49
C VAL A 40 0.80 -6.22 2.68
N GLN A 41 1.46 -5.65 1.68
CA GLN A 41 1.85 -4.24 1.63
C GLN A 41 1.53 -3.63 0.27
N PHE A 42 1.26 -2.32 0.28
CA PHE A 42 1.29 -1.48 -0.91
C PHE A 42 1.84 -0.08 -0.61
N ILE A 43 2.33 0.56 -1.67
CA ILE A 43 2.74 1.96 -1.74
C ILE A 43 2.00 2.56 -2.94
N GLU A 44 1.30 3.66 -2.72
CA GLU A 44 0.64 4.44 -3.76
C GLU A 44 1.43 5.70 -4.06
N LEU A 45 1.68 5.95 -5.35
CA LEU A 45 2.24 7.19 -5.86
C LEU A 45 1.15 7.94 -6.62
N PHE A 46 1.21 9.28 -6.60
CA PHE A 46 0.34 10.15 -7.38
C PHE A 46 1.16 11.21 -8.11
N THR A 47 0.70 11.62 -9.30
CA THR A 47 1.20 12.82 -9.95
C THR A 47 0.05 13.65 -10.51
N ALA A 48 0.14 14.98 -10.35
CA ALA A 48 -0.79 15.92 -10.97
C ALA A 48 -0.41 16.23 -12.44
N GLU A 49 0.75 15.76 -12.90
CA GLU A 49 1.42 16.28 -14.09
C GLU A 49 1.53 15.23 -15.21
N ASN A 50 1.49 15.71 -16.45
CA ASN A 50 1.73 14.87 -17.63
C ASN A 50 3.22 14.66 -17.87
N ASN A 51 3.52 13.66 -18.69
CA ASN A 51 4.86 13.28 -19.14
C ASN A 51 5.72 12.67 -18.04
N GLU A 52 5.13 11.96 -17.08
CA GLU A 52 5.83 11.32 -15.97
C GLU A 52 5.94 9.79 -16.13
N ALA A 53 5.88 9.30 -17.38
CA ALA A 53 5.86 7.87 -17.69
C ALA A 53 7.19 7.13 -17.44
N GLY A 54 8.29 7.85 -17.25
CA GLY A 54 9.67 7.35 -17.26
C GLY A 54 10.12 6.71 -15.96
N LEU A 55 9.32 5.84 -15.34
CA LEU A 55 9.62 5.23 -14.04
C LEU A 55 10.88 4.35 -14.04
N GLY A 56 11.16 3.62 -15.12
CA GLY A 56 12.38 2.83 -15.23
C GLY A 56 13.57 3.68 -15.70
N PRO A 57 14.77 3.54 -15.10
CA PRO A 57 15.22 2.51 -14.14
C PRO A 57 15.24 2.99 -12.68
N PHE A 58 14.36 3.90 -12.27
CA PHE A 58 14.41 4.49 -10.94
C PHE A 58 13.97 3.51 -9.85
N THR A 59 14.12 3.92 -8.59
CA THR A 59 13.96 3.02 -7.45
C THR A 59 12.99 3.55 -6.41
N LEU A 60 12.23 2.65 -5.80
CA LEU A 60 11.70 2.84 -4.45
C LEU A 60 12.69 2.25 -3.44
N LYS A 61 12.91 2.93 -2.33
CA LYS A 61 13.77 2.46 -1.23
C LYS A 61 13.11 2.65 0.12
N SER A 62 13.32 1.69 1.02
CA SER A 62 12.94 1.79 2.43
C SER A 62 13.93 1.02 3.30
N GLY A 63 14.63 1.70 4.21
CA GLY A 63 15.74 1.10 4.95
C GLY A 63 16.80 0.52 4.01
N ALA A 64 17.05 -0.78 4.12
CA ALA A 64 17.96 -1.51 3.22
C ALA A 64 17.28 -2.08 1.97
N ASN A 65 15.95 -2.06 1.90
CA ASN A 65 15.19 -2.62 0.78
C ASN A 65 15.21 -1.66 -0.41
N THR A 66 15.38 -2.21 -1.61
CA THR A 66 15.33 -1.48 -2.88
C THR A 66 14.47 -2.24 -3.87
N PHE A 67 13.52 -1.55 -4.48
CA PHE A 67 12.74 -2.01 -5.62
C PHE A 67 13.13 -1.15 -6.83
N THR A 68 13.41 -1.77 -7.96
CA THR A 68 13.77 -1.07 -9.21
C THR A 68 12.64 -1.20 -10.21
N PHE A 69 12.13 -0.08 -10.71
CA PHE A 69 11.21 -0.09 -11.83
C PHE A 69 11.97 -0.53 -13.09
N VAL A 70 11.52 -1.59 -13.73
CA VAL A 70 12.17 -2.14 -14.94
C VAL A 70 11.43 -1.80 -16.23
N THR A 71 10.24 -1.20 -16.12
CA THR A 71 9.41 -0.75 -17.24
C THR A 71 8.86 0.64 -16.96
N ASN A 72 8.58 1.37 -18.05
CA ASN A 72 7.87 2.64 -18.03
C ASN A 72 6.36 2.43 -18.12
N LEU A 73 5.59 3.47 -17.82
CA LEU A 73 4.15 3.49 -18.08
C LEU A 73 3.90 3.52 -19.59
N SER A 74 2.74 3.00 -20.00
CA SER A 74 2.39 2.81 -21.42
C SER A 74 2.03 4.11 -22.15
N THR A 75 1.81 5.21 -21.42
CA THR A 75 1.40 6.51 -21.95
C THR A 75 2.03 7.65 -21.17
N THR A 76 2.29 8.78 -21.84
CA THR A 76 2.74 10.02 -21.22
C THR A 76 1.59 10.87 -20.66
N ALA A 77 0.33 10.45 -20.85
CA ALA A 77 -0.82 11.07 -20.21
C ALA A 77 -0.93 10.60 -18.75
N THR A 78 -0.14 11.21 -17.87
CA THR A 78 0.01 10.84 -16.45
C THR A 78 -0.63 11.84 -15.49
N ALA A 79 -1.18 12.95 -15.97
CA ALA A 79 -1.77 13.95 -15.08
C ALA A 79 -2.97 13.39 -14.31
N ASN A 80 -2.98 13.60 -12.99
CA ASN A 80 -4.02 13.13 -12.07
C ASN A 80 -4.20 11.62 -12.09
N THR A 81 -3.08 10.89 -12.11
CA THR A 81 -3.06 9.42 -12.10
C THR A 81 -2.25 8.89 -10.93
N TRP A 82 -2.41 7.59 -10.67
CA TRP A 82 -1.75 6.87 -9.59
C TRP A 82 -0.86 5.77 -10.14
N VAL A 83 0.11 5.35 -9.34
CA VAL A 83 0.86 4.11 -9.58
C VAL A 83 0.83 3.29 -8.30
N LEU A 84 0.35 2.06 -8.43
CA LEU A 84 0.25 1.12 -7.31
C LEU A 84 1.40 0.12 -7.36
N VAL A 85 2.25 0.17 -6.32
CA VAL A 85 3.31 -0.82 -6.10
C VAL A 85 2.93 -1.68 -4.92
N ALA A 86 2.72 -2.98 -5.12
CA ALA A 86 2.21 -3.84 -4.06
C ALA A 86 2.88 -5.22 -4.02
N THR A 87 2.68 -5.91 -2.92
CA THR A 87 3.16 -7.28 -2.72
C THR A 87 2.33 -8.32 -3.48
N PRO A 88 2.88 -9.52 -3.78
CA PRO A 88 2.07 -10.63 -4.28
C PRO A 88 0.93 -11.02 -3.34
N GLY A 89 1.17 -10.91 -2.02
CA GLY A 89 0.15 -11.17 -1.00
C GLY A 89 -1.04 -10.21 -1.08
N PHE A 90 -0.80 -8.95 -1.46
CA PHE A 90 -1.87 -7.99 -1.75
C PHE A 90 -2.67 -8.40 -2.99
N ALA A 91 -1.99 -8.69 -4.10
CA ALA A 91 -2.64 -9.00 -5.38
C ALA A 91 -3.52 -10.27 -5.34
N ALA A 92 -3.29 -11.17 -4.37
CA ALA A 92 -4.07 -12.39 -4.20
C ALA A 92 -5.40 -12.20 -3.43
N LEU A 93 -5.66 -11.00 -2.88
CA LEU A 93 -6.82 -10.77 -2.01
C LEU A 93 -8.08 -10.41 -2.80
N PRO A 94 -9.26 -10.86 -2.33
CA PRO A 94 -10.52 -10.28 -2.77
C PRO A 94 -10.56 -8.77 -2.50
N GLY A 95 -11.00 -7.98 -3.48
CA GLY A 95 -11.09 -6.52 -3.37
C GLY A 95 -9.78 -5.77 -3.63
N ALA A 96 -8.66 -6.48 -3.83
CA ALA A 96 -7.44 -5.88 -4.32
C ALA A 96 -7.58 -5.52 -5.81
N VAL A 97 -7.09 -4.34 -6.17
CA VAL A 97 -6.88 -3.96 -7.56
C VAL A 97 -5.53 -4.48 -8.05
N THR A 98 -5.40 -4.75 -9.35
CA THR A 98 -4.13 -5.24 -9.92
C THR A 98 -3.05 -4.18 -9.74
N PRO A 99 -1.92 -4.49 -9.08
CA PRO A 99 -0.81 -3.55 -8.95
C PRO A 99 -0.15 -3.29 -10.31
N ASP A 100 0.31 -2.06 -10.53
CA ASP A 100 1.10 -1.70 -11.70
C ASP A 100 2.50 -2.33 -11.62
N TYR A 101 3.03 -2.43 -10.40
CA TYR A 101 4.32 -3.04 -10.11
C TYR A 101 4.24 -3.94 -8.88
N THR A 102 5.03 -5.02 -8.88
CA THR A 102 5.09 -5.96 -7.76
C THR A 102 6.40 -5.84 -7.00
N MET A 103 6.34 -5.51 -5.71
CA MET A 103 7.49 -5.46 -4.80
C MET A 103 7.54 -6.69 -3.88
N PRO A 104 8.71 -7.03 -3.30
CA PRO A 104 8.80 -8.09 -2.29
C PRO A 104 7.97 -7.79 -1.03
N ALA A 105 7.56 -8.82 -0.30
CA ALA A 105 6.99 -8.66 1.03
C ALA A 105 8.01 -8.06 2.02
N ASN A 106 7.51 -7.43 3.10
CA ASN A 106 8.33 -6.75 4.10
C ASN A 106 9.23 -5.65 3.51
N PHE A 107 8.73 -4.95 2.49
CA PHE A 107 9.48 -3.92 1.79
C PHE A 107 9.75 -2.71 2.68
N PHE A 108 8.78 -2.31 3.51
CA PHE A 108 8.92 -1.21 4.46
C PHE A 108 8.48 -1.59 5.87
N SER A 109 8.99 -0.87 6.87
CA SER A 109 8.72 -1.11 8.29
C SER A 109 7.35 -0.59 8.70
N THR A 110 6.61 -1.33 9.53
CA THR A 110 5.35 -0.85 10.13
C THR A 110 5.56 0.06 11.33
N ALA A 111 6.75 0.05 11.94
CA ALA A 111 7.08 0.87 13.11
C ALA A 111 7.49 2.32 12.75
N GLY A 112 7.50 2.66 11.47
CA GLY A 112 8.02 3.93 10.93
C GLY A 112 9.32 3.75 10.16
N GLY A 113 9.64 4.76 9.35
CA GLY A 113 10.78 4.75 8.44
C GLY A 113 10.66 5.80 7.34
N PHE A 114 11.22 5.49 6.17
CA PHE A 114 11.08 6.32 4.98
C PHE A 114 10.67 5.49 3.77
N ILE A 115 9.95 6.13 2.85
CA ILE A 115 9.85 5.75 1.45
C ILE A 115 10.62 6.80 0.66
N ASN A 116 11.59 6.35 -0.14
CA ASN A 116 12.36 7.23 -1.02
C ASN A 116 12.14 6.75 -2.46
N TYR A 117 11.38 7.53 -3.22
CA TYR A 117 11.21 7.36 -4.64
C TYR A 117 12.24 8.22 -5.39
N ALA A 118 13.12 7.56 -6.14
CA ALA A 118 14.12 8.13 -7.05
C ALA A 118 15.04 9.24 -6.48
N GLY A 119 15.04 9.50 -5.17
CA GLY A 119 15.66 10.67 -4.57
C GLY A 119 14.89 11.98 -4.79
N VAL A 120 13.70 11.93 -5.37
CA VAL A 120 12.87 13.11 -5.70
C VAL A 120 11.72 13.29 -4.71
N ASP A 121 11.11 12.20 -4.25
CA ASP A 121 10.16 12.18 -3.14
C ASP A 121 10.71 11.32 -2.01
N ILE A 122 10.82 11.92 -0.83
CA ILE A 122 11.23 11.23 0.40
C ILE A 122 10.19 11.50 1.47
N TRP A 123 9.35 10.49 1.73
CA TRP A 123 8.38 10.54 2.80
C TRP A 123 8.90 9.82 4.05
N ASN A 124 9.19 10.59 5.10
CA ASN A 124 9.42 10.05 6.45
C ASN A 124 8.08 9.84 7.13
N TYR A 125 7.77 8.60 7.47
CA TYR A 125 6.46 8.19 7.99
C TYR A 125 6.57 7.57 9.39
N GLY A 126 5.52 7.72 10.18
CA GLY A 126 5.41 7.17 11.54
C GLY A 126 4.89 5.74 11.56
N THR A 127 4.26 5.31 12.65
CA THR A 127 3.66 3.97 12.73
C THR A 127 2.57 3.79 11.67
N VAL A 128 2.66 2.70 10.91
CA VAL A 128 1.65 2.29 9.93
C VAL A 128 0.59 1.44 10.64
N PRO A 129 -0.71 1.69 10.44
CA PRO A 129 -1.75 0.84 11.00
C PRO A 129 -1.61 -0.61 10.52
N THR A 130 -1.66 -1.56 11.45
CA THR A 130 -1.55 -2.99 11.17
C THR A 130 -2.86 -3.76 11.44
N ASN A 131 -3.97 -3.04 11.55
CA ASN A 131 -5.28 -3.60 11.87
C ASN A 131 -5.93 -4.34 10.67
N GLY A 132 -5.26 -4.37 9.52
CA GLY A 132 -5.69 -5.10 8.32
C GLY A 132 -6.75 -4.38 7.49
N ILE A 133 -7.12 -3.14 7.84
CA ILE A 133 -8.15 -2.35 7.12
C ILE A 133 -7.67 -0.92 6.85
N ASN A 134 -6.98 -0.29 7.79
CA ASN A 134 -6.56 1.10 7.62
C ASN A 134 -5.16 1.19 7.03
N SER A 135 -4.95 2.21 6.21
CA SER A 135 -3.66 2.65 5.70
C SER A 135 -3.19 3.92 6.42
N LEU A 136 -1.94 4.30 6.17
CA LEU A 136 -1.37 5.58 6.56
C LEU A 136 -1.38 6.50 5.32
N LEU A 137 -1.97 7.68 5.46
CA LEU A 137 -1.96 8.73 4.45
C LEU A 137 -0.74 9.65 4.64
N ARG A 138 -0.30 10.32 3.57
CA ARG A 138 0.87 11.22 3.59
C ARG A 138 0.82 12.30 4.68
N ASN A 139 -0.37 12.78 4.99
CA ASN A 139 -0.61 13.78 6.03
C ASN A 139 -0.46 13.23 7.48
N GLY A 140 -0.13 11.95 7.63
CA GLY A 140 0.06 11.27 8.90
C GLY A 140 -1.21 10.73 9.55
N THR A 141 -2.38 10.92 8.94
CA THR A 141 -3.64 10.34 9.44
C THR A 141 -3.84 8.92 8.91
N SER A 142 -4.70 8.17 9.58
CA SER A 142 -5.09 6.83 9.14
C SER A 142 -6.53 6.85 8.61
N ALA A 143 -6.76 6.16 7.51
CA ALA A 143 -8.07 5.99 6.89
C ALA A 143 -8.24 4.56 6.38
N GLY A 144 -9.45 4.16 6.01
CA GLY A 144 -9.66 2.89 5.31
C GLY A 144 -8.85 2.86 4.01
N ASN A 145 -8.18 1.75 3.72
CA ASN A 145 -7.30 1.68 2.57
C ASN A 145 -8.04 1.89 1.24
N SER A 146 -7.44 2.68 0.36
CA SER A 146 -8.02 3.08 -0.93
C SER A 146 -7.05 2.94 -2.11
N PRO A 147 -6.34 1.80 -2.26
CA PRO A 147 -5.32 1.66 -3.29
C PRO A 147 -5.89 1.87 -4.69
N THR A 148 -5.28 2.77 -5.45
CA THR A 148 -5.65 3.10 -6.83
C THR A 148 -4.49 2.81 -7.78
N ASN A 149 -4.74 2.06 -8.85
CA ASN A 149 -3.73 1.76 -9.88
C ASN A 149 -3.76 2.79 -11.03
N PHE A 150 -2.81 2.68 -11.95
CA PHE A 150 -2.70 3.58 -13.11
C PHE A 150 -3.88 3.48 -14.07
N ALA A 151 -4.62 2.37 -14.03
CA ALA A 151 -5.88 2.21 -14.77
C ALA A 151 -7.09 2.85 -14.08
N HIS A 152 -6.89 3.68 -13.03
CA HIS A 152 -7.93 4.32 -12.23
C HIS A 152 -8.89 3.34 -11.55
N GLN A 153 -8.43 2.12 -11.29
CA GLN A 153 -9.20 1.16 -10.50
C GLN A 153 -8.84 1.38 -9.03
N THR A 154 -9.84 1.67 -8.21
CA THR A 154 -9.70 1.80 -6.75
C THR A 154 -10.28 0.57 -6.06
N GLY A 155 -9.52 0.03 -5.10
CA GLY A 155 -9.90 -1.13 -4.31
C GLY A 155 -10.09 -0.82 -2.84
N HIS A 156 -10.41 -1.86 -2.09
CA HIS A 156 -10.37 -1.87 -0.62
C HIS A 156 -10.15 -3.31 -0.17
N ILE A 157 -9.07 -3.55 0.57
CA ILE A 157 -8.77 -4.87 1.14
C ILE A 157 -9.16 -4.95 2.61
N ASN A 158 -9.54 -6.15 3.06
CA ASN A 158 -9.76 -6.43 4.49
C ASN A 158 -9.06 -7.74 4.85
N VAL A 159 -7.96 -7.60 5.59
CA VAL A 159 -7.19 -8.73 6.14
C VAL A 159 -7.16 -8.71 7.65
N ALA A 160 -8.13 -8.03 8.28
CA ALA A 160 -8.31 -8.11 9.72
C ALA A 160 -8.60 -9.56 10.11
N THR A 161 -7.78 -10.11 11.00
CA THR A 161 -8.08 -11.40 11.60
C THR A 161 -9.33 -11.23 12.47
N PRO A 162 -10.37 -12.06 12.32
CA PRO A 162 -11.50 -12.04 13.25
C PRO A 162 -10.95 -12.23 14.67
N VAL A 163 -11.22 -11.27 15.55
CA VAL A 163 -10.97 -11.49 16.98
C VAL A 163 -11.96 -12.59 17.39
N PRO A 164 -11.52 -13.72 17.96
CA PRO A 164 -12.44 -14.73 18.43
C PRO A 164 -13.36 -14.08 19.46
N SER A 165 -14.63 -13.89 19.12
CA SER A 165 -15.62 -13.58 20.13
C SER A 165 -15.80 -14.86 20.94
N LEU A 166 -15.56 -14.79 22.25
CA LEU A 166 -16.15 -15.79 23.13
C LEU A 166 -17.65 -15.68 22.92
N GLN A 167 -18.26 -16.70 22.33
CA GLN A 167 -19.72 -16.81 22.29
C GLN A 167 -20.22 -16.59 23.72
N THR A 168 -21.36 -15.92 23.90
CA THR A 168 -21.89 -15.55 25.23
C THR A 168 -21.88 -16.73 26.22
N TRP A 169 -22.09 -17.95 25.72
CA TRP A 169 -21.98 -19.19 26.50
C TRP A 169 -20.57 -19.51 27.00
N GLY A 170 -19.52 -19.21 26.24
CA GLY A 170 -18.13 -19.34 26.67
C GLY A 170 -17.78 -18.38 27.81
N LEU A 171 -18.32 -17.15 27.78
CA LEU A 171 -18.21 -16.21 28.91
C LEU A 171 -19.00 -16.69 30.13
N ILE A 172 -20.23 -17.17 29.94
CA ILE A 172 -21.06 -17.71 31.02
C ILE A 172 -20.39 -18.94 31.66
N ALA A 173 -19.84 -19.85 30.86
CA ALA A 173 -19.15 -21.04 31.34
C ALA A 173 -17.87 -20.70 32.12
N LEU A 174 -17.08 -19.73 31.65
CA LEU A 174 -15.88 -19.27 32.32
C LEU A 174 -16.21 -18.62 33.68
N VAL A 175 -17.14 -17.65 33.68
CA VAL A 175 -17.56 -16.95 34.91
C VAL A 175 -18.23 -17.91 35.89
N GLY A 176 -19.12 -18.78 35.40
CA GLY A 176 -19.79 -19.80 36.20
C GLY A 176 -18.80 -20.79 36.82
N GLY A 177 -17.82 -21.26 36.04
CA GLY A 177 -16.77 -22.15 36.52
C GLY A 177 -15.93 -21.53 37.63
N ILE A 178 -15.53 -20.25 37.48
CA ILE A 178 -14.78 -19.51 38.50
C ILE A 178 -15.60 -19.36 39.79
N LEU A 179 -16.89 -19.03 39.68
CA LEU A 179 -17.77 -18.87 40.85
C LEU A 179 -18.00 -20.19 41.60
N VAL A 180 -18.14 -21.31 40.88
CA VAL A 180 -18.29 -22.65 41.50
C VAL A 180 -16.99 -23.07 42.20
N LEU A 181 -15.84 -22.85 41.58
CA LEU A 181 -14.53 -23.14 42.19
C LEU A 181 -14.28 -22.29 43.44
N ALA A 182 -14.53 -20.98 43.37
CA ALA A 182 -14.43 -20.08 44.51
C ALA A 182 -15.38 -20.50 45.65
N SER A 183 -16.61 -20.88 45.31
CA SER A 183 -17.59 -21.39 46.28
C SER A 183 -17.14 -22.68 46.95
N GLY A 184 -16.53 -23.61 46.20
CA GLY A 184 -15.97 -24.85 46.74
C GLY A 184 -14.80 -24.60 47.70
N LEU A 185 -13.90 -23.69 47.33
CA LEU A 185 -12.75 -23.29 48.15
C LEU A 185 -13.19 -22.63 49.46
N LEU A 186 -14.19 -21.75 49.42
CA LEU A 186 -14.73 -21.09 50.60
C LEU A 186 -15.42 -22.07 51.56
N ARG A 187 -16.19 -23.04 51.04
CA ARG A 187 -16.83 -24.09 51.87
C ARG A 187 -15.81 -25.00 52.53
N LYS A 188 -14.79 -25.43 51.79
CA LYS A 188 -13.71 -26.27 52.36
C LYS A 188 -13.05 -25.55 53.53
N ARG A 189 -12.68 -24.27 53.33
CA ARG A 189 -12.08 -23.44 54.38
C ARG A 189 -12.99 -23.26 55.60
N ALA A 190 -14.29 -23.07 55.39
CA ALA A 190 -15.25 -22.94 56.50
C ALA A 190 -15.36 -24.23 57.33
N ASN A 191 -15.33 -25.40 56.67
CA ASN A 191 -15.36 -26.69 57.35
C ASN A 191 -14.07 -26.93 58.15
N ASP A 192 -12.91 -26.62 57.58
CA ASP A 192 -11.62 -26.78 58.26
C ASP A 192 -11.54 -25.93 59.55
N LEU A 193 -12.18 -24.75 59.56
CA LEU A 193 -12.25 -23.86 60.73
C LEU A 193 -13.29 -24.30 61.79
N ALA A 194 -14.28 -25.10 61.42
CA ALA A 194 -15.32 -25.59 62.34
C ALA A 194 -14.89 -26.86 63.10
N THR A 195 -13.86 -27.55 62.61
CA THR A 195 -13.31 -28.78 63.20
C THR A 195 -12.00 -28.57 63.97
N ALA A 196 -11.51 -27.33 64.04
CA ALA A 196 -10.34 -26.92 64.82
C ALA A 196 -10.76 -26.30 66.16
#